data_AF-A0A0D2A1H2-F1
#
_entry.id   AF-A0A0D2A1H2-F1
#
_cell.length_a   1.000
_cell.length_b   1.000
_cell.length_c   1.000
_cell.angle_alpha   90.00
_cell.angle_beta   90.00
_cell.angle_gamma   90.00
#
_symmetry.space_group_name_H-M   'P 1'
#
loop_
_entity.id
_entity.type
_entity.pdbx_description
1 polymer ?
#
loop_
_entity_poly.entity_id
_entity_poly.type
_entity_poly.pdbx_seq_one_letter_code
_entity_poly.pdbx_strand_id
1 'polypeptide(L)'
;MSGENARLYNDDDAVIHEQRVSSSSENEISEWARDREAQAGFHHSQASLPVSILLAQLFLSIWAALIHYLSWKRIRQVLRPSFLSGSDGEHEKSRGGANGALDGLRGVSCLIVALYHFFGEFYELDKGYIWDWDSPNGGPLATWLNLPIVKAFYNGPNMVAIFFMISGYVLSHRFIELIRRGQIDKALGSMPSAIFRRWMRLFFPVGVSFAITGFLVWCGIYEYSRTQHDGYAESMGHLPGPFPKRGENAWDQMSIWLQTWRHLFHSFTWERYGPVDIDSDAWTISVEYRSSIVVFMSVIALARVRRLILRLSLIVLIMAWAIQWEPRAWEVVLFLGGTFVAEINVANRLSMELGCDATEKHRSHLRMSSHWWMVVMVVMMYLISVPSLHLYDSDPGWGWHLLRDIGKIPSSYLFNMYQFLGALLLILATTNWEPLQHLLNMPVPQYLGRLSYSLYLVHGPWVKLCGWALVPRFLNIVYGRLGSLDRDFNASACLGFLIFMPTTIYFADIFMRYVDIPSVKMSRQIWDFCTS
;
A
#
# COMPACT_ATOMS: atom_id res chain seq x y z
N MET A 1 -58.38 -34.51 -87.13
CA MET A 1 -58.65 -33.72 -88.35
C MET A 1 -57.39 -32.90 -88.59
N SER A 2 -56.46 -33.46 -89.38
CA SER A 2 -56.18 -33.06 -90.79
C SER A 2 -55.50 -31.68 -90.86
N GLY A 3 -54.31 -31.50 -91.42
CA GLY A 3 -53.56 -32.40 -92.28
C GLY A 3 -52.15 -31.89 -92.57
N GLU A 4 -51.52 -32.66 -93.45
CA GLU A 4 -50.17 -32.58 -93.97
C GLU A 4 -49.81 -31.24 -94.65
N ASN A 5 -48.52 -30.92 -94.68
CA ASN A 5 -47.82 -30.81 -95.98
C ASN A 5 -46.29 -30.83 -95.82
N ALA A 6 -45.67 -31.67 -96.65
CA ALA A 6 -44.24 -31.83 -96.89
C ALA A 6 -43.66 -30.61 -97.64
N ARG A 7 -42.34 -30.32 -97.66
CA ARG A 7 -41.26 -30.90 -98.48
C ARG A 7 -40.12 -29.84 -98.42
N LEU A 8 -38.83 -30.12 -98.25
CA LEU A 8 -37.87 -30.56 -99.29
C LEU A 8 -36.47 -30.69 -98.66
N TYR A 9 -35.76 -31.73 -99.08
CA TYR A 9 -34.35 -32.03 -98.86
C TYR A 9 -33.43 -31.09 -99.66
N ASN A 10 -32.22 -30.83 -99.16
CA ASN A 10 -31.06 -30.63 -100.03
C ASN A 10 -29.81 -31.21 -99.36
N ASP A 11 -29.15 -32.12 -100.09
CA ASP A 11 -27.92 -32.84 -99.76
C ASP A 11 -26.70 -31.92 -99.83
N ASP A 12 -25.95 -31.74 -98.74
CA ASP A 12 -24.58 -31.18 -98.78
C ASP A 12 -23.67 -31.65 -97.61
N ASP A 13 -24.10 -32.58 -96.73
CA ASP A 13 -23.38 -32.89 -95.47
C ASP A 13 -22.51 -34.16 -95.47
N ALA A 14 -22.29 -34.81 -96.61
CA ALA A 14 -21.67 -36.14 -96.63
C ALA A 14 -20.12 -36.16 -96.66
N VAL A 15 -19.42 -35.02 -96.72
CA VAL A 15 -17.94 -35.00 -96.87
C VAL A 15 -17.20 -34.55 -95.60
N ILE A 16 -17.89 -34.10 -94.55
CA ILE A 16 -17.25 -33.60 -93.31
C ILE A 16 -17.23 -34.66 -92.18
N HIS A 17 -17.94 -35.78 -92.35
CA HIS A 17 -18.13 -36.74 -91.26
C HIS A 17 -17.01 -37.77 -91.05
N GLU A 18 -16.08 -37.94 -92.00
CA GLU A 18 -15.05 -39.00 -91.89
C GLU A 18 -13.71 -38.51 -91.29
N GLN A 19 -13.43 -37.20 -91.32
CA GLN A 19 -12.21 -36.63 -90.71
C GLN A 19 -12.37 -36.20 -89.24
N ARG A 20 -13.60 -36.17 -88.70
CA ARG A 20 -13.86 -35.71 -87.33
C ARG A 20 -13.86 -36.82 -86.27
N VAL A 21 -13.88 -38.08 -86.69
CA VAL A 21 -13.99 -39.25 -85.80
C VAL A 21 -12.61 -39.78 -85.38
N SER A 22 -11.54 -39.57 -86.17
CA SER A 22 -10.19 -40.03 -85.76
C SER A 22 -9.57 -39.10 -84.71
N SER A 23 -9.76 -37.78 -84.80
CA SER A 23 -9.15 -36.80 -83.89
C SER A 23 -9.81 -36.70 -82.50
N SER A 24 -11.05 -37.16 -82.34
CA SER A 24 -11.71 -37.19 -81.02
C SER A 24 -11.25 -38.39 -80.19
N SER A 25 -11.02 -39.54 -80.83
CA SER A 25 -10.61 -40.77 -80.13
C SER A 25 -9.19 -40.72 -79.54
N GLU A 26 -8.24 -40.05 -80.22
CA GLU A 26 -6.87 -39.90 -79.71
C GLU A 26 -6.79 -38.90 -78.55
N ASN A 27 -7.62 -37.85 -78.56
CA ASN A 27 -7.68 -36.88 -77.47
C ASN A 27 -8.31 -37.46 -76.21
N GLU A 28 -9.39 -38.24 -76.33
CA GLU A 28 -10.06 -38.89 -75.19
C GLU A 28 -9.17 -39.95 -74.51
N ILE A 29 -8.36 -40.69 -75.28
CA ILE A 29 -7.41 -41.67 -74.70
C ILE A 29 -6.27 -40.94 -73.94
N SER A 30 -5.85 -39.76 -74.42
CA SER A 30 -4.82 -38.94 -73.76
C SER A 30 -5.30 -38.25 -72.47
N GLU A 31 -6.57 -37.88 -72.40
CA GLU A 31 -7.21 -37.33 -71.19
C GLU A 31 -7.47 -38.45 -70.17
N TRP A 32 -7.97 -39.61 -70.63
CA TRP A 32 -8.18 -40.77 -69.76
C TRP A 32 -6.88 -41.32 -69.14
N ALA A 33 -5.76 -41.29 -69.88
CA ALA A 33 -4.45 -41.67 -69.34
C ALA A 33 -3.91 -40.66 -68.31
N ARG A 34 -4.10 -39.35 -68.55
CA ARG A 34 -3.72 -38.28 -67.61
C ARG A 34 -4.56 -38.30 -66.33
N ASP A 35 -5.85 -38.59 -66.43
CA ASP A 35 -6.72 -38.72 -65.26
C ASP A 35 -6.40 -39.96 -64.42
N ARG A 36 -5.95 -41.06 -65.03
CA ARG A 36 -5.46 -42.24 -64.29
C ARG A 36 -4.14 -41.99 -63.58
N GLU A 37 -3.20 -41.25 -64.16
CA GLU A 37 -1.96 -40.87 -63.47
C GLU A 37 -2.22 -39.86 -62.34
N ALA A 38 -3.17 -38.93 -62.53
CA ALA A 38 -3.61 -38.00 -61.49
C ALA A 38 -4.35 -38.70 -60.33
N GLN A 39 -5.17 -39.72 -60.61
CA GLN A 39 -5.85 -40.53 -59.59
C GLN A 39 -4.92 -41.55 -58.90
N ALA A 40 -3.92 -42.09 -59.59
CA ALA A 40 -2.90 -42.96 -58.99
C ALA A 40 -1.93 -42.20 -58.07
N GLY A 41 -1.64 -40.93 -58.37
CA GLY A 41 -0.83 -40.04 -57.52
C GLY A 41 -1.51 -39.56 -56.25
N PHE A 42 -2.84 -39.63 -56.16
CA PHE A 42 -3.62 -39.10 -55.03
C PHE A 42 -3.87 -40.10 -53.89
N HIS A 43 -3.59 -41.40 -54.08
CA HIS A 43 -3.82 -42.43 -53.08
C HIS A 43 -2.60 -42.82 -52.21
N HIS A 44 -1.46 -42.12 -52.36
CA HIS A 44 -0.24 -42.42 -51.58
C HIS A 44 0.27 -41.29 -50.66
N SER A 45 -0.60 -40.40 -50.19
CA SER A 45 -0.22 -39.37 -49.21
C SER A 45 -1.31 -39.10 -48.15
N GLN A 46 -1.87 -40.15 -47.55
CA GLN A 46 -2.35 -40.04 -46.17
C GLN A 46 -1.31 -40.70 -45.27
N ALA A 47 -0.27 -39.94 -44.94
CA ALA A 47 0.61 -40.31 -43.84
C ALA A 47 -0.23 -40.26 -42.56
N SER A 48 -0.80 -41.41 -42.17
CA SER A 48 -1.28 -41.61 -40.81
C SER A 48 -0.10 -41.34 -39.90
N LEU A 49 -0.12 -40.20 -39.19
CA LEU A 49 0.85 -39.91 -38.14
C LEU A 49 0.96 -41.17 -37.26
N PRO A 50 2.16 -41.76 -37.10
CA PRO A 50 2.30 -42.99 -36.34
C PRO A 50 1.65 -42.79 -34.96
N VAL A 51 0.90 -43.79 -34.51
CA VAL A 51 0.08 -43.73 -33.27
C VAL A 51 0.89 -43.22 -32.07
N SER A 52 2.19 -43.45 -32.05
CA SER A 52 3.13 -42.89 -31.07
C SER A 52 3.19 -41.35 -31.04
N ILE A 53 3.10 -40.67 -32.18
CA ILE A 53 3.09 -39.20 -32.28
C ILE A 53 1.74 -38.64 -31.80
N LEU A 54 0.63 -39.28 -32.17
CA LEU A 54 -0.70 -38.91 -31.68
C LEU A 54 -0.80 -39.08 -30.16
N LEU A 55 -0.28 -40.18 -29.61
CA LEU A 55 -0.22 -40.42 -28.17
C LEU A 55 0.71 -39.41 -27.46
N ALA A 56 1.83 -39.03 -28.07
CA ALA A 56 2.73 -38.01 -27.52
C ALA A 56 2.09 -36.62 -27.52
N GLN A 57 1.36 -36.24 -28.57
CA GLN A 57 0.61 -34.98 -28.63
C GLN A 57 -0.55 -34.95 -27.63
N LEU A 58 -1.27 -36.07 -27.46
CA LEU A 58 -2.33 -36.20 -26.46
C LEU A 58 -1.74 -36.11 -25.04
N PHE A 59 -0.60 -36.75 -24.79
CA PHE A 59 0.10 -36.67 -23.52
C PHE A 59 0.57 -35.23 -23.24
N LEU A 60 1.24 -34.58 -24.18
CA LEU A 60 1.70 -33.18 -24.03
C LEU A 60 0.55 -32.20 -23.81
N SER A 61 -0.57 -32.36 -24.50
CA SER A 61 -1.77 -31.51 -24.31
C SER A 61 -2.45 -31.77 -22.97
N ILE A 62 -2.53 -33.02 -22.52
CA ILE A 62 -3.02 -33.36 -21.16
C ILE A 62 -2.10 -32.76 -20.10
N TRP A 63 -0.78 -32.86 -20.25
CA TRP A 63 0.17 -32.25 -19.31
C TRP A 63 0.13 -30.73 -19.34
N ALA A 64 0.01 -30.10 -20.52
CA ALA A 64 -0.19 -28.66 -20.63
C ALA A 64 -1.50 -28.21 -19.97
N ALA A 65 -2.59 -28.94 -20.17
CA ALA A 65 -3.87 -28.70 -19.51
C ALA A 65 -3.79 -28.94 -18.00
N LEU A 66 -3.03 -29.95 -17.54
CA LEU A 66 -2.83 -30.25 -16.13
C LEU A 66 -1.97 -29.18 -15.46
N ILE A 67 -0.90 -28.72 -16.12
CA ILE A 67 -0.06 -27.59 -15.67
C ILE A 67 -0.89 -26.31 -15.66
N HIS A 68 -1.69 -26.03 -16.69
CA HIS A 68 -2.63 -24.90 -16.72
C HIS A 68 -3.70 -25.00 -15.64
N TYR A 69 -4.24 -26.19 -15.35
CA TYR A 69 -5.27 -26.39 -14.33
C TYR A 69 -4.70 -26.32 -12.92
N LEU A 70 -3.50 -26.89 -12.70
CA LEU A 70 -2.77 -26.80 -11.43
C LEU A 70 -2.26 -25.38 -11.20
N SER A 71 -1.77 -24.70 -12.23
CA SER A 71 -1.42 -23.27 -12.16
C SER A 71 -2.66 -22.43 -11.94
N TRP A 72 -3.79 -22.71 -12.58
CA TRP A 72 -5.05 -22.00 -12.37
C TRP A 72 -5.66 -22.25 -10.98
N LYS A 73 -5.53 -23.47 -10.44
CA LYS A 73 -5.88 -23.76 -9.04
C LYS A 73 -4.99 -22.98 -8.07
N ARG A 74 -3.68 -22.95 -8.32
CA ARG A 74 -2.72 -22.16 -7.52
C ARG A 74 -3.00 -20.66 -7.65
N ILE A 75 -3.26 -20.16 -8.86
CA ILE A 75 -3.65 -18.77 -9.14
C ILE A 75 -4.97 -18.45 -8.42
N ARG A 76 -5.99 -19.31 -8.48
CA ARG A 76 -7.24 -19.11 -7.72
C ARG A 76 -7.05 -19.14 -6.21
N GLN A 77 -6.12 -19.93 -5.69
CA GLN A 77 -5.76 -19.91 -4.27
C GLN A 77 -5.01 -18.62 -3.89
N VAL A 78 -4.12 -18.14 -4.77
CA VAL A 78 -3.38 -16.87 -4.62
C VAL A 78 -4.32 -15.67 -4.66
N LEU A 79 -5.27 -15.65 -5.59
CA LEU A 79 -6.22 -14.57 -5.82
C LEU A 79 -7.45 -14.63 -4.90
N ARG A 80 -7.60 -15.66 -4.07
CA ARG A 80 -8.67 -15.68 -3.06
C ARG A 80 -8.24 -14.83 -1.87
N PRO A 81 -8.99 -13.77 -1.53
CA PRO A 81 -8.64 -12.95 -0.38
C PRO A 81 -8.78 -13.73 0.92
N SER A 82 -7.89 -13.47 1.87
CA SER A 82 -7.85 -14.17 3.15
C SER A 82 -9.17 -14.08 3.92
N PHE A 83 -9.88 -12.95 3.86
CA PHE A 83 -11.17 -12.77 4.55
C PHE A 83 -12.31 -13.68 4.04
N LEU A 84 -12.20 -14.26 2.83
CA LEU A 84 -13.13 -15.26 2.31
C LEU A 84 -12.66 -16.70 2.54
N SER A 85 -11.38 -16.87 2.84
CA SER A 85 -10.79 -18.17 3.17
C SER A 85 -10.95 -18.39 4.67
N GLY A 86 -12.03 -19.06 5.08
CA GLY A 86 -12.25 -19.46 6.49
C GLY A 86 -11.18 -20.38 7.10
N SER A 87 -10.03 -20.57 6.43
CA SER A 87 -8.89 -21.39 6.83
C SER A 87 -7.84 -20.66 7.67
N ASP A 88 -7.84 -19.33 7.73
CA ASP A 88 -6.83 -18.56 8.49
C ASP A 88 -7.23 -18.32 9.96
N GLY A 89 -8.30 -18.99 10.43
CA GLY A 89 -8.75 -18.95 11.83
C GLY A 89 -7.79 -19.58 12.86
N GLU A 90 -6.72 -20.25 12.42
CA GLU A 90 -5.79 -20.95 13.32
C GLU A 90 -4.47 -20.20 13.62
N HIS A 91 -4.16 -19.08 12.96
CA HIS A 91 -2.92 -18.35 13.22
C HIS A 91 -3.14 -16.99 13.89
N GLU A 92 -2.74 -16.96 15.17
CA GLU A 92 -2.67 -15.85 16.12
C GLU A 92 -4.01 -15.44 16.78
N LYS A 93 -4.21 -15.95 18.01
CA LYS A 93 -5.01 -15.28 19.05
C LYS A 93 -4.70 -13.79 18.98
N SER A 94 -5.74 -12.95 18.82
CA SER A 94 -5.57 -11.50 19.01
C SER A 94 -4.81 -11.29 20.31
N ARG A 95 -3.76 -10.46 20.27
CA ARG A 95 -3.01 -10.08 21.47
C ARG A 95 -3.93 -9.24 22.34
N GLY A 96 -4.85 -9.86 23.08
CA GLY A 96 -5.82 -9.15 23.90
C GLY A 96 -5.16 -8.12 24.82
N GLY A 97 -5.87 -7.03 25.09
CA GLY A 97 -5.40 -5.93 25.93
C GLY A 97 -4.73 -4.79 25.13
N ALA A 98 -3.85 -4.03 25.79
CA ALA A 98 -3.26 -2.81 25.25
C ALA A 98 -2.39 -3.03 24.01
N ASN A 99 -1.64 -4.15 23.94
CA ASN A 99 -0.76 -4.43 22.80
C ASN A 99 -1.55 -4.72 21.52
N GLY A 100 -2.66 -5.48 21.60
CA GLY A 100 -3.56 -5.68 20.46
C GLY A 100 -4.24 -4.38 20.05
N ALA A 101 -4.62 -3.54 21.01
CA ALA A 101 -5.20 -2.23 20.69
C ALA A 101 -4.21 -1.36 19.88
N LEU A 102 -2.91 -1.41 20.18
CA LEU A 102 -1.88 -0.71 19.38
C LEU A 102 -1.75 -1.29 17.95
N ASP A 103 -1.86 -2.62 17.78
CA ASP A 103 -1.90 -3.23 16.45
C ASP A 103 -3.16 -2.81 15.68
N GLY A 104 -4.31 -2.72 16.34
CA GLY A 104 -5.56 -2.21 15.77
C GLY A 104 -5.47 -0.72 15.40
N LEU A 105 -4.83 0.08 16.24
CA LEU A 105 -4.59 1.51 15.99
C LEU A 105 -3.73 1.70 14.74
N ARG A 106 -2.65 0.92 14.58
CA ARG A 106 -1.85 0.91 13.35
C ARG A 106 -2.70 0.63 12.11
N GLY A 107 -3.65 -0.29 12.21
CA GLY A 107 -4.58 -0.61 11.13
C GLY A 107 -5.45 0.56 10.72
N VAL A 108 -6.11 1.20 11.70
CA VAL A 108 -6.95 2.38 11.47
C VAL A 108 -6.12 3.54 10.91
N SER A 109 -4.94 3.81 11.49
CA SER A 109 -4.03 4.84 10.97
C SER A 109 -3.60 4.58 9.53
N CYS A 110 -3.34 3.32 9.15
CA CYS A 110 -2.95 2.97 7.78
C CYS A 110 -4.08 3.22 6.79
N LEU A 111 -5.31 2.88 7.17
CA LEU A 111 -6.50 3.20 6.39
C LEU A 111 -6.61 4.71 6.16
N ILE A 112 -6.47 5.51 7.22
CA ILE A 112 -6.52 6.97 7.13
C ILE A 112 -5.41 7.53 6.23
N VAL A 113 -4.20 6.97 6.25
CA VAL A 113 -3.12 7.33 5.32
C VAL A 113 -3.50 7.01 3.88
N ALA A 114 -4.06 5.83 3.61
CA ALA A 114 -4.53 5.48 2.27
C ALA A 114 -5.66 6.39 1.78
N LEU A 115 -6.57 6.81 2.67
CA LEU A 115 -7.59 7.83 2.38
C LEU A 115 -6.92 9.16 1.99
N TYR A 116 -5.96 9.62 2.79
CA TYR A 116 -5.25 10.87 2.56
C TYR A 116 -4.51 10.88 1.23
N HIS A 117 -3.79 9.81 0.89
CA HIS A 117 -3.10 9.71 -0.41
C HIS A 117 -4.05 9.56 -1.59
N PHE A 118 -5.23 8.95 -1.42
CA PHE A 118 -6.20 8.94 -2.52
C PHE A 118 -6.80 10.33 -2.76
N PHE A 119 -7.36 10.94 -1.73
CA PHE A 119 -8.04 12.22 -1.85
C PHE A 119 -7.06 13.40 -2.02
N GLY A 120 -5.85 13.31 -1.48
CA GLY A 120 -4.81 14.35 -1.59
C GLY A 120 -4.29 14.55 -3.01
N GLU A 121 -4.45 13.56 -3.89
CA GLU A 121 -4.12 13.66 -5.32
C GLU A 121 -5.15 14.50 -6.11
N PHE A 122 -6.30 14.77 -5.50
CA PHE A 122 -7.46 15.41 -6.14
C PHE A 122 -7.97 16.64 -5.38
N TYR A 123 -7.63 16.77 -4.10
CA TYR A 123 -8.07 17.83 -3.20
C TYR A 123 -6.89 18.36 -2.35
N GLU A 124 -6.88 19.66 -2.07
CA GLU A 124 -5.90 20.27 -1.17
C GLU A 124 -6.22 19.99 0.31
N LEU A 125 -5.88 18.79 0.78
CA LEU A 125 -6.21 18.33 2.13
C LEU A 125 -5.33 18.93 3.23
N ASP A 126 -4.30 19.69 2.91
CA ASP A 126 -3.36 20.22 3.90
C ASP A 126 -3.78 21.58 4.50
N LYS A 127 -4.80 22.23 3.93
CA LYS A 127 -5.30 23.55 4.38
C LYS A 127 -6.31 23.44 5.53
N GLY A 128 -6.40 24.47 6.38
CA GLY A 128 -7.46 24.59 7.38
C GLY A 128 -8.79 25.05 6.80
N TYR A 129 -9.85 25.05 7.61
CA TYR A 129 -11.17 25.60 7.22
C TYR A 129 -11.08 27.10 6.96
N ILE A 130 -11.07 27.52 5.69
CA ILE A 130 -11.20 28.93 5.31
C ILE A 130 -12.51 29.04 4.54
N TRP A 131 -13.42 29.90 5.04
CA TRP A 131 -14.67 30.17 4.33
C TRP A 131 -14.36 31.10 3.15
N ASP A 132 -14.36 30.54 1.95
CA ASP A 132 -14.14 31.26 0.71
C ASP A 132 -15.24 30.89 -0.28
N TRP A 133 -16.02 31.90 -0.70
CA TRP A 133 -17.17 31.73 -1.61
C TRP A 133 -16.72 31.38 -3.04
N ASP A 134 -15.49 31.77 -3.40
CA ASP A 134 -14.91 31.58 -4.73
C ASP A 134 -13.80 30.51 -4.74
N SER A 135 -13.74 29.67 -3.69
CA SER A 135 -12.67 28.68 -3.56
C SER A 135 -12.70 27.66 -4.72
N PRO A 136 -11.58 27.47 -5.44
CA PRO A 136 -11.48 26.46 -6.50
C PRO A 136 -11.62 25.01 -5.99
N ASN A 137 -11.51 24.80 -4.67
CA ASN A 137 -11.41 23.48 -4.03
C ASN A 137 -12.75 22.76 -3.82
N GLY A 138 -13.78 23.16 -4.58
CA GLY A 138 -15.12 22.62 -4.50
C GLY A 138 -15.95 23.31 -3.41
N GLY A 139 -17.22 23.54 -3.71
CA GLY A 139 -18.18 24.23 -2.85
C GLY A 139 -18.36 23.63 -1.43
N PRO A 140 -19.48 23.95 -0.74
CA PRO A 140 -19.60 23.86 0.71
C PRO A 140 -19.11 22.55 1.37
N LEU A 141 -19.27 21.39 0.72
CA LEU A 141 -18.87 20.08 1.23
C LEU A 141 -17.35 19.96 1.50
N ALA A 142 -16.50 20.47 0.60
CA ALA A 142 -15.05 20.46 0.78
C ALA A 142 -14.64 21.41 1.93
N THR A 143 -15.42 22.47 2.15
CA THR A 143 -15.27 23.36 3.30
C THR A 143 -15.58 22.61 4.61
N TRP A 144 -16.72 21.91 4.74
CA TRP A 144 -17.10 21.22 5.98
C TRP A 144 -16.12 20.12 6.42
N LEU A 145 -15.48 19.42 5.48
CA LEU A 145 -14.49 18.38 5.80
C LEU A 145 -13.32 18.99 6.57
N ASN A 146 -12.90 20.20 6.20
CA ASN A 146 -11.75 20.88 6.78
C ASN A 146 -11.98 21.44 8.19
N LEU A 147 -13.10 21.14 8.85
CA LEU A 147 -13.36 21.54 10.24
C LEU A 147 -12.44 20.84 11.26
N PRO A 148 -12.22 21.47 12.43
CA PRO A 148 -11.52 20.83 13.54
C PRO A 148 -12.19 19.51 13.94
N ILE A 149 -11.39 18.56 14.44
CA ILE A 149 -11.79 17.18 14.78
C ILE A 149 -12.18 16.33 13.55
N VAL A 150 -13.00 16.84 12.63
CA VAL A 150 -13.39 16.10 11.39
C VAL A 150 -12.16 15.78 10.56
N LYS A 151 -11.24 16.75 10.42
CA LYS A 151 -9.96 16.56 9.73
C LYS A 151 -9.12 15.42 10.32
N ALA A 152 -9.26 15.09 11.61
CA ALA A 152 -8.49 14.02 12.24
C ALA A 152 -8.72 12.64 11.61
N PHE A 153 -9.87 12.43 10.93
CA PHE A 153 -10.22 11.16 10.28
C PHE A 153 -9.58 10.98 8.90
N TYR A 154 -8.94 12.00 8.33
CA TYR A 154 -8.29 11.92 7.01
C TYR A 154 -6.94 12.66 6.96
N ASN A 155 -6.42 13.16 8.08
CA ASN A 155 -5.12 13.83 8.14
C ASN A 155 -3.96 12.82 8.18
N GLY A 156 -3.43 12.49 7.00
CA GLY A 156 -2.34 11.52 6.82
C GLY A 156 -1.05 11.85 7.58
N PRO A 157 -0.50 13.08 7.50
CA PRO A 157 0.75 13.44 8.19
C PRO A 157 0.73 13.15 9.69
N ASN A 158 -0.40 13.38 10.37
CA ASN A 158 -0.52 13.08 11.79
C ASN A 158 -0.61 11.58 12.09
N MET A 159 -1.13 10.76 11.17
CA MET A 159 -1.11 9.30 11.30
C MET A 159 0.32 8.73 11.19
N VAL A 160 1.17 9.32 10.35
CA VAL A 160 2.60 8.96 10.28
C VAL A 160 3.29 9.20 11.62
N ALA A 161 2.99 10.32 12.30
CA ALA A 161 3.51 10.60 13.63
C ALA A 161 3.08 9.54 14.67
N ILE A 162 1.83 9.07 14.59
CA ILE A 162 1.33 7.96 15.41
C ILE A 162 2.12 6.67 15.13
N PHE A 163 2.37 6.32 13.87
CA PHE A 163 3.18 5.15 13.51
C PHE A 163 4.59 5.19 14.13
N PHE A 164 5.25 6.33 14.06
CA PHE A 164 6.57 6.52 14.66
C PHE A 164 6.55 6.34 16.18
N MET A 165 5.53 6.87 16.85
CA MET A 165 5.39 6.71 18.29
C MET A 165 5.07 5.26 18.70
N ILE A 166 4.18 4.58 17.97
CA ILE A 166 3.90 3.15 18.20
C ILE A 166 5.18 2.32 17.99
N SER A 167 5.95 2.61 16.95
CA SER A 167 7.21 1.92 16.68
C SER A 167 8.20 2.07 17.83
N GLY A 168 8.37 3.27 18.38
CA GLY A 168 9.19 3.51 19.57
C GLY A 168 8.71 2.74 20.82
N TYR A 169 7.40 2.71 21.04
CA TYR A 169 6.78 1.97 22.16
C TYR A 169 7.04 0.47 22.04
N VAL A 170 6.67 -0.14 20.91
CA VAL A 170 6.74 -1.60 20.70
C VAL A 170 8.19 -2.09 20.67
N LEU A 171 9.09 -1.32 20.04
CA LEU A 171 10.50 -1.70 19.91
C LEU A 171 11.19 -1.77 21.27
N SER A 172 10.91 -0.81 22.15
CA SER A 172 11.58 -0.70 23.45
C SER A 172 10.93 -1.57 24.53
N HIS A 173 9.61 -1.84 24.46
CA HIS A 173 8.82 -2.51 25.50
C HIS A 173 9.47 -3.79 26.04
N ARG A 174 9.82 -4.74 25.17
CA ARG A 174 10.41 -6.04 25.59
C ARG A 174 11.75 -5.86 26.31
N PHE A 175 12.61 -4.96 25.83
CA PHE A 175 13.93 -4.75 26.43
C PHE A 175 13.82 -4.04 27.77
N ILE A 176 12.93 -3.05 27.88
CA ILE A 176 12.63 -2.36 29.13
C ILE A 176 12.09 -3.36 30.16
N GLU A 177 11.18 -4.24 29.77
CA GLU A 177 10.64 -5.27 30.65
C GLU A 177 11.74 -6.22 31.18
N LEU A 178 12.62 -6.71 30.32
CA LEU A 178 13.75 -7.56 30.73
C LEU A 178 14.71 -6.83 31.67
N ILE A 179 15.06 -5.57 31.36
CA ILE A 179 15.95 -4.74 32.19
C ILE A 179 15.35 -4.51 33.58
N ARG A 180 14.05 -4.19 33.66
CA ARG A 180 13.37 -3.94 34.94
C ARG A 180 13.18 -5.21 35.78
N ARG A 181 13.08 -6.37 35.15
CA ARG A 181 13.13 -7.69 35.81
C ARG A 181 14.55 -8.09 36.25
N GLY A 182 15.56 -7.23 36.07
CA GLY A 182 16.95 -7.51 36.41
C GLY A 182 17.68 -8.41 35.40
N GLN A 183 17.06 -8.76 34.28
CA GLN A 183 17.60 -9.65 33.25
C GLN A 183 18.32 -8.86 32.15
N ILE A 184 19.27 -8.01 32.54
CA ILE A 184 19.97 -7.08 31.64
C ILE A 184 20.76 -7.85 30.58
N ASP A 185 21.47 -8.92 30.95
CA ASP A 185 22.28 -9.69 30.00
C ASP A 185 21.44 -10.35 28.91
N LYS A 186 20.24 -10.83 29.25
CA LYS A 186 19.27 -11.35 28.27
C LYS A 186 18.71 -10.24 27.37
N ALA A 187 18.48 -9.05 27.93
CA ALA A 187 18.03 -7.90 27.15
C ALA A 187 19.10 -7.53 26.10
N LEU A 188 20.34 -7.31 26.53
CA LEU A 188 21.46 -6.93 25.67
C LEU A 188 21.81 -8.04 24.67
N GLY A 189 21.83 -9.30 25.10
CA GLY A 189 22.11 -10.44 24.21
C GLY A 189 21.07 -10.65 23.09
N SER A 190 19.83 -10.16 23.27
CA SER A 190 18.78 -10.29 22.26
C SER A 190 18.68 -9.08 21.30
N MET A 191 19.35 -7.97 21.60
CA MET A 191 19.31 -6.75 20.76
C MET A 191 19.96 -6.91 19.38
N PRO A 192 21.16 -7.53 19.22
CA PRO A 192 21.79 -7.66 17.90
C PRO A 192 20.87 -8.33 16.88
N SER A 193 20.23 -9.42 17.31
CA SER A 193 19.26 -10.17 16.51
C SER A 193 18.01 -9.34 16.17
N ALA A 194 17.57 -8.47 17.08
CA ALA A 194 16.44 -7.56 16.83
C ALA A 194 16.80 -6.45 15.82
N ILE A 195 18.01 -5.87 15.92
CA ILE A 195 18.51 -4.85 15.00
C ILE A 195 18.66 -5.45 13.60
N PHE A 196 19.33 -6.60 13.47
CA PHE A 196 19.57 -7.27 12.19
C PHE A 196 18.26 -7.61 11.47
N ARG A 197 17.33 -8.29 12.15
CA ARG A 197 16.05 -8.66 11.55
C ARG A 197 15.19 -7.46 11.19
N ARG A 198 15.30 -6.36 11.95
CA ARG A 198 14.53 -5.14 11.67
C ARG A 198 14.96 -4.49 10.35
N TRP A 199 16.26 -4.44 10.08
CA TRP A 199 16.77 -3.98 8.78
C TRP A 199 16.16 -4.80 7.64
N MET A 200 16.27 -6.13 7.70
CA MET A 200 15.71 -7.03 6.68
C MET A 200 14.21 -6.82 6.48
N ARG A 201 13.44 -6.78 7.58
CA ARG A 201 11.98 -6.64 7.53
C ARG A 201 11.53 -5.31 6.93
N LEU A 202 12.28 -4.23 7.16
CA LEU A 202 11.93 -2.90 6.66
C LEU A 202 12.31 -2.71 5.19
N PHE A 203 13.53 -3.11 4.79
CA PHE A 203 14.04 -2.81 3.46
C PHE A 203 13.67 -3.86 2.40
N PHE A 204 13.58 -5.14 2.77
CA PHE A 204 13.36 -6.21 1.79
C PHE A 204 11.98 -6.10 1.11
N PRO A 205 10.85 -5.98 1.84
CA PRO A 205 9.54 -5.85 1.20
C PRO A 205 9.42 -4.58 0.36
N VAL A 206 10.01 -3.46 0.79
CA VAL A 206 10.07 -2.21 0.01
C VAL A 206 10.81 -2.44 -1.31
N GLY A 207 11.97 -3.11 -1.27
CA GLY A 207 12.73 -3.45 -2.48
C GLY A 207 11.92 -4.28 -3.48
N VAL A 208 11.12 -5.23 -2.99
CA VAL A 208 10.19 -6.02 -3.83
C VAL A 208 9.09 -5.14 -4.41
N SER A 209 8.49 -4.24 -3.63
CA SER A 209 7.48 -3.29 -4.13
C SER A 209 8.04 -2.40 -5.24
N PHE A 210 9.27 -1.88 -5.06
CA PHE A 210 9.94 -1.07 -6.08
C PHE A 210 10.27 -1.87 -7.34
N ALA A 211 10.67 -3.13 -7.20
CA ALA A 211 10.97 -3.98 -8.35
C ALA A 211 9.69 -4.26 -9.16
N ILE A 212 8.58 -4.56 -8.49
CA ILE A 212 7.28 -4.74 -9.14
C ILE A 212 6.84 -3.45 -9.83
N THR A 213 6.87 -2.32 -9.12
CA THR A 213 6.44 -1.02 -9.67
C THR A 213 7.32 -0.61 -10.85
N GLY A 214 8.64 -0.70 -10.72
CA GLY A 214 9.59 -0.42 -11.80
C GLY A 214 9.39 -1.30 -13.04
N PHE A 215 9.07 -2.58 -12.83
CA PHE A 215 8.71 -3.48 -13.94
C PHE A 215 7.42 -3.06 -14.64
N LEU A 216 6.37 -2.71 -13.89
CA LEU A 216 5.09 -2.24 -14.46
C LEU A 216 5.24 -0.91 -15.21
N VAL A 217 6.07 0.00 -14.69
CA VAL A 217 6.44 1.27 -15.35
C VAL A 217 7.17 1.00 -16.67
N TRP A 218 8.15 0.10 -16.68
CA TRP A 218 8.86 -0.27 -17.91
C TRP A 218 7.96 -0.90 -18.97
N CYS A 219 7.00 -1.73 -18.54
CA CYS A 219 5.96 -2.29 -19.41
C CYS A 219 5.01 -1.23 -19.99
N GLY A 220 5.06 0.01 -19.50
CA GLY A 220 4.22 1.11 -19.97
C GLY A 220 2.79 1.09 -19.43
N ILE A 221 2.49 0.25 -18.43
CA ILE A 221 1.13 0.12 -17.85
C ILE A 221 0.70 1.44 -17.19
N TYR A 222 1.68 2.13 -16.61
CA TYR A 222 1.53 3.40 -15.91
C TYR A 222 1.31 4.60 -16.87
N GLU A 223 1.68 4.49 -18.16
CA GLU A 223 1.60 5.61 -19.11
C GLU A 223 0.16 6.08 -19.36
N TYR A 224 -0.80 5.14 -19.41
CA TYR A 224 -2.20 5.51 -19.55
C TYR A 224 -2.64 6.40 -18.38
N SER A 225 -2.36 5.97 -17.16
CA SER A 225 -2.72 6.71 -15.94
C SER A 225 -2.06 8.09 -15.89
N ARG A 226 -0.79 8.16 -16.29
CA ARG A 226 -0.02 9.41 -16.41
C ARG A 226 -0.70 10.41 -17.33
N THR A 227 -1.01 10.01 -18.56
CA THR A 227 -1.62 10.93 -19.54
C THR A 227 -2.99 11.46 -19.09
N GLN A 228 -3.78 10.64 -18.40
CA GLN A 228 -5.07 11.08 -17.85
C GLN A 228 -4.89 12.09 -16.72
N HIS A 229 -3.94 11.84 -15.82
CA HIS A 229 -3.67 12.74 -14.70
C HIS A 229 -3.02 14.05 -15.16
N ASP A 230 -2.06 14.02 -16.08
CA ASP A 230 -1.40 15.23 -16.60
C ASP A 230 -2.41 16.15 -17.30
N GLY A 231 -3.27 15.57 -18.15
CA GLY A 231 -4.34 16.35 -18.81
C GLY A 231 -5.39 16.88 -17.82
N TYR A 232 -5.68 16.13 -16.76
CA TYR A 232 -6.53 16.60 -15.67
C TYR A 232 -5.88 17.75 -14.88
N ALA A 233 -4.62 17.58 -14.46
CA ALA A 233 -3.88 18.58 -13.70
C ALA A 233 -3.79 19.89 -14.47
N GLU A 234 -3.48 19.83 -15.77
CA GLU A 234 -3.49 20.99 -16.66
C GLU A 234 -4.87 21.66 -16.72
N SER A 235 -5.95 20.88 -16.85
CA SER A 235 -7.33 21.42 -16.88
C SER A 235 -7.75 22.12 -15.58
N MET A 236 -7.14 21.74 -14.45
CA MET A 236 -7.41 22.32 -13.13
C MET A 236 -6.38 23.38 -12.73
N GLY A 237 -5.40 23.70 -13.59
CA GLY A 237 -4.33 24.64 -13.28
C GLY A 237 -3.32 24.14 -12.25
N HIS A 238 -3.27 22.83 -12.02
CA HIS A 238 -2.30 22.17 -11.15
C HIS A 238 -1.07 21.71 -11.95
N LEU A 239 0.09 21.69 -11.30
CA LEU A 239 1.31 21.14 -11.89
C LEU A 239 1.21 19.60 -11.95
N PRO A 240 1.72 18.97 -13.03
CA PRO A 240 1.81 17.51 -13.11
C PRO A 240 2.56 16.94 -11.91
N GLY A 241 1.99 15.93 -11.26
CA GLY A 241 2.63 15.25 -10.13
C GLY A 241 3.93 14.52 -10.51
N PRO A 242 4.85 14.29 -9.55
CA PRO A 242 6.08 13.55 -9.82
C PRO A 242 5.79 12.09 -10.19
N PHE A 243 6.17 11.71 -11.42
CA PHE A 243 5.94 10.37 -11.97
C PHE A 243 7.21 9.53 -12.07
N PRO A 244 7.13 8.21 -11.83
CA PRO A 244 8.25 7.31 -12.10
C PRO A 244 8.70 7.41 -13.56
N LYS A 245 9.98 7.71 -13.76
CA LYS A 245 10.56 7.77 -15.09
C LYS A 245 10.62 6.36 -15.68
N ARG A 246 10.12 6.24 -16.91
CA ARG A 246 10.27 5.04 -17.71
C ARG A 246 11.65 5.05 -18.38
N GLY A 247 12.45 4.02 -18.08
CA GLY A 247 13.73 3.82 -18.76
C GLY A 247 13.51 3.46 -20.24
N GLU A 248 14.39 3.94 -21.11
CA GLU A 248 14.35 3.63 -22.56
C GLU A 248 14.54 2.13 -22.79
N ASN A 249 15.45 1.51 -22.04
CA ASN A 249 15.70 0.07 -22.06
C ASN A 249 15.53 -0.56 -20.67
N ALA A 250 15.49 -1.90 -20.61
CA ALA A 250 15.40 -2.65 -19.36
C ALA A 250 16.58 -2.35 -18.41
N TRP A 251 17.78 -2.11 -18.97
CA TRP A 251 18.96 -1.73 -18.19
C TRP A 251 18.81 -0.35 -17.56
N ASP A 252 18.22 0.61 -18.28
CA ASP A 252 17.98 1.95 -17.74
C ASP A 252 16.96 1.89 -16.61
N GLN A 253 15.87 1.12 -16.78
CA GLN A 253 14.91 0.90 -15.68
C GLN A 253 15.57 0.22 -14.47
N MET A 254 16.40 -0.80 -14.69
CA MET A 254 17.14 -1.46 -13.63
C MET A 254 18.08 -0.48 -12.93
N SER A 255 18.72 0.43 -13.67
CA SER A 255 19.58 1.46 -13.11
C SER A 255 18.79 2.45 -12.23
N ILE A 256 17.58 2.84 -12.65
CA ILE A 256 16.66 3.68 -11.85
C ILE A 256 16.27 2.95 -10.57
N TRP A 257 15.94 1.66 -10.67
CA TRP A 257 15.62 0.84 -9.50
C TRP A 257 16.81 0.76 -8.54
N LEU A 258 18.02 0.45 -9.02
CA LEU A 258 19.24 0.38 -8.21
C LEU A 258 19.59 1.73 -7.55
N GLN A 259 19.41 2.85 -8.25
CA GLN A 259 19.61 4.18 -7.69
C GLN A 259 18.60 4.47 -6.57
N THR A 260 17.32 4.18 -6.83
CA THR A 260 16.25 4.31 -5.82
C THR A 260 16.56 3.44 -4.60
N TRP A 261 17.02 2.21 -4.82
CA TRP A 261 17.43 1.27 -3.78
C TRP A 261 18.62 1.82 -2.98
N ARG A 262 19.65 2.37 -3.65
CA ARG A 262 20.79 3.03 -3.01
C ARG A 262 20.37 4.21 -2.15
N HIS A 263 19.49 5.07 -2.64
CA HIS A 263 18.97 6.21 -1.88
C HIS A 263 18.22 5.76 -0.62
N LEU A 264 17.47 4.66 -0.69
CA LEU A 264 16.81 4.07 0.46
C LEU A 264 17.82 3.59 1.53
N PHE A 265 18.98 3.04 1.14
CA PHE A 265 20.04 2.65 2.10
C PHE A 265 20.80 3.81 2.71
N HIS A 266 20.71 5.01 2.15
CA HIS A 266 21.29 6.20 2.74
C HIS A 266 20.44 6.71 3.94
N SER A 267 20.14 5.83 4.90
CA SER A 267 19.16 6.10 5.97
C SER A 267 19.61 7.12 7.03
N PHE A 268 20.89 7.52 7.01
CA PHE A 268 21.46 8.50 7.93
C PHE A 268 21.52 9.91 7.35
N THR A 269 21.02 10.14 6.13
CA THR A 269 20.82 11.51 5.63
C THR A 269 19.59 12.13 6.31
N TRP A 270 19.65 13.44 6.55
CA TRP A 270 18.53 14.21 7.12
C TRP A 270 17.66 14.84 6.03
N GLU A 271 17.78 14.37 4.79
CA GLU A 271 16.97 14.78 3.66
C GLU A 271 15.67 13.97 3.65
N ARG A 272 14.52 14.64 3.81
CA ARG A 272 13.19 14.01 3.83
C ARG A 272 12.73 13.55 2.44
N TYR A 273 13.17 14.25 1.39
CA TYR A 273 12.75 14.04 0.02
C TYR A 273 13.97 13.71 -0.83
N GLY A 274 14.44 12.47 -0.73
CA GLY A 274 15.29 11.94 -1.80
C GLY A 274 14.43 11.74 -3.06
N PRO A 275 15.01 11.77 -4.28
CA PRO A 275 14.31 11.40 -5.49
C PRO A 275 14.03 9.89 -5.48
N VAL A 276 13.02 9.47 -4.73
CA VAL A 276 12.47 8.12 -4.83
C VAL A 276 11.50 8.15 -5.99
N ASP A 277 12.06 8.14 -7.21
CA ASP A 277 11.30 8.31 -8.45
C ASP A 277 10.15 7.29 -8.55
N ILE A 278 10.30 6.10 -7.96
CA ILE A 278 9.32 5.02 -8.01
C ILE A 278 8.15 5.22 -7.04
N ASP A 279 8.42 5.61 -5.79
CA ASP A 279 7.41 5.76 -4.74
C ASP A 279 7.89 6.76 -3.68
N SER A 280 7.30 7.96 -3.70
CA SER A 280 7.65 9.05 -2.79
C SER A 280 7.41 8.68 -1.33
N ASP A 281 6.43 7.83 -1.04
CA ASP A 281 5.94 7.60 0.32
C ASP A 281 6.89 6.72 1.14
N ALA A 282 7.80 6.02 0.47
CA ALA A 282 8.81 5.13 1.04
C ALA A 282 9.88 5.84 1.90
N TRP A 283 9.94 7.18 1.89
CA TRP A 283 10.90 7.96 2.67
C TRP A 283 10.89 7.62 4.17
N THR A 284 9.73 7.25 4.71
CA THR A 284 9.56 6.95 6.14
C THR A 284 10.37 5.73 6.59
N ILE A 285 10.70 4.80 5.69
CA ILE A 285 11.39 3.55 6.02
C ILE A 285 12.82 3.81 6.52
N SER A 286 13.54 4.71 5.84
CA SER A 286 14.87 5.16 6.26
C SER A 286 14.84 5.81 7.64
N VAL A 287 13.83 6.66 7.86
CA VAL A 287 13.61 7.34 9.13
C VAL A 287 13.26 6.34 10.24
N GLU A 288 12.41 5.36 9.95
CA GLU A 288 12.06 4.29 10.89
C GLU A 288 13.30 3.53 11.34
N TYR A 289 14.18 3.15 10.42
CA TYR A 289 15.40 2.43 10.74
C TYR A 289 16.35 3.27 11.60
N ARG A 290 16.62 4.52 11.20
CA ARG A 290 17.48 5.45 11.95
C ARG A 290 16.97 5.69 13.36
N SER A 291 15.69 6.04 13.52
CA SER A 291 15.09 6.32 14.82
C SER A 291 15.04 5.08 15.71
N SER A 292 14.91 3.89 15.11
CA SER A 292 14.99 2.61 15.85
C SER A 292 16.37 2.39 16.48
N ILE A 293 17.45 2.71 15.76
CA ILE A 293 18.82 2.64 16.29
C ILE A 293 18.96 3.59 17.48
N VAL A 294 18.45 4.82 17.38
CA VAL A 294 18.48 5.78 18.50
C VAL A 294 17.74 5.22 19.72
N VAL A 295 16.59 4.58 19.54
CA VAL A 295 15.86 3.92 20.64
C VAL A 295 16.68 2.80 21.26
N PHE A 296 17.24 1.89 20.45
CA PHE A 296 18.09 0.80 20.96
C PHE A 296 19.28 1.34 21.76
N MET A 297 20.01 2.31 21.21
CA MET A 297 21.14 2.95 21.88
C MET A 297 20.73 3.65 23.16
N SER A 298 19.57 4.32 23.16
CA SER A 298 19.02 4.97 24.36
C SER A 298 18.68 3.95 25.45
N VAL A 299 18.06 2.82 25.10
CA VAL A 299 17.74 1.74 26.05
C VAL A 299 19.01 1.10 26.62
N ILE A 300 20.05 0.90 25.78
CA ILE A 300 21.37 0.40 26.21
C ILE A 300 22.05 1.38 27.16
N ALA A 301 22.15 2.66 26.78
CA ALA A 301 22.80 3.70 27.57
C ALA A 301 22.16 3.85 28.96
N LEU A 302 20.84 3.69 29.03
CA LEU A 302 20.08 3.81 30.27
C LEU A 302 19.92 2.47 31.01
N ALA A 303 20.43 1.35 30.50
CA ALA A 303 20.12 0.00 31.02
C ALA A 303 20.46 -0.19 32.52
N ARG A 304 21.45 0.54 33.04
CA ARG A 304 21.86 0.50 34.45
C ARG A 304 21.17 1.54 35.33
N VAL A 305 20.40 2.47 34.74
CA VAL A 305 19.66 3.51 35.47
C VAL A 305 18.39 2.89 36.09
N ARG A 306 18.42 2.66 37.40
CA ARG A 306 17.32 1.99 38.13
C ARG A 306 16.14 2.89 38.44
N ARG A 307 16.39 4.17 38.74
CA ARG A 307 15.34 5.12 39.17
C ARG A 307 14.49 5.52 37.97
N LEU A 308 13.18 5.25 38.02
CA LEU A 308 12.23 5.57 36.95
C LEU A 308 12.29 7.06 36.58
N ILE A 309 12.17 7.95 37.57
CA ILE A 309 12.15 9.40 37.34
C ILE A 309 13.43 9.84 36.63
N LEU A 310 14.60 9.41 37.10
CA LEU A 310 15.88 9.74 36.46
C LEU A 310 15.94 9.23 35.01
N ARG A 311 15.48 8.00 34.76
CA ARG A 311 15.46 7.41 33.42
C ARG A 311 14.52 8.19 32.48
N LEU A 312 13.34 8.57 32.95
CA LEU A 312 12.41 9.42 32.21
C LEU A 312 13.00 10.82 31.94
N SER A 313 13.61 11.44 32.95
CA SER A 313 14.28 12.75 32.80
C SER A 313 15.40 12.69 31.77
N LEU A 314 16.19 11.61 31.74
CA LEU A 314 17.24 11.42 30.74
C LEU A 314 16.67 11.21 29.33
N ILE A 315 15.56 10.48 29.18
CA ILE A 315 14.87 10.37 27.89
C ILE A 315 14.38 11.75 27.41
N VAL A 316 13.76 12.53 28.30
CA VAL A 316 13.32 13.90 27.98
C VAL A 316 14.50 14.80 27.63
N LEU A 317 15.65 14.66 28.30
CA LEU A 317 16.88 15.38 27.97
C LEU A 317 17.39 15.02 26.57
N ILE A 318 17.38 13.73 26.20
CA ILE A 318 17.77 13.27 24.86
C ILE A 318 16.80 13.83 23.81
N MET A 319 15.49 13.87 24.09
CA MET A 319 14.50 14.48 23.21
C MET A 319 14.74 15.99 23.03
N ALA A 320 14.99 16.72 24.13
CA ALA A 320 15.28 18.14 24.09
C ALA A 320 16.56 18.43 23.28
N TRP A 321 17.59 17.60 23.44
CA TRP A 321 18.82 17.68 22.65
C TRP A 321 18.55 17.40 21.16
N ALA A 322 17.76 16.37 20.83
CA ALA A 322 17.42 16.03 19.45
C ALA A 322 16.69 17.18 18.71
N ILE A 323 15.81 17.91 19.41
CA ILE A 323 15.08 19.07 18.85
C ILE A 323 16.04 20.21 18.48
N GLN A 324 17.11 20.41 19.26
CA GLN A 324 18.09 21.48 19.02
C GLN A 324 19.09 21.15 17.93
N TRP A 325 19.38 19.87 17.72
CA TRP A 325 20.45 19.42 16.82
C TRP A 325 20.09 19.61 15.35
N GLU A 326 18.90 19.19 14.95
CA GLU A 326 18.43 19.29 13.57
C GLU A 326 16.93 19.60 13.57
N PRO A 327 16.44 20.65 12.88
CA PRO A 327 15.02 20.98 12.82
C PRO A 327 14.14 19.84 12.28
N ARG A 328 14.74 18.85 11.63
CA ARG A 328 14.08 17.67 11.06
C ARG A 328 14.08 16.47 11.99
N ALA A 329 14.82 16.47 13.11
CA ALA A 329 14.92 15.31 14.01
C ALA A 329 13.66 15.02 14.86
N TRP A 330 12.53 15.67 14.57
CA TRP A 330 11.24 15.42 15.20
C TRP A 330 10.79 13.96 15.14
N GLU A 331 11.20 13.20 14.12
CA GLU A 331 10.83 11.79 14.03
C GLU A 331 11.52 10.96 15.12
N VAL A 332 12.73 11.32 15.52
CA VAL A 332 13.43 10.70 16.66
C VAL A 332 12.71 11.00 17.97
N VAL A 333 12.22 12.23 18.13
CA VAL A 333 11.44 12.66 19.31
C VAL A 333 10.16 11.84 19.45
N LEU A 334 9.46 11.57 18.35
CA LEU A 334 8.26 10.71 18.34
C LEU A 334 8.57 9.28 18.81
N PHE A 335 9.66 8.67 18.31
CA PHE A 335 10.10 7.34 18.73
C PHE A 335 10.51 7.31 20.22
N LEU A 336 11.22 8.33 20.70
CA LEU A 336 11.57 8.46 22.11
C LEU A 336 10.35 8.72 22.99
N GLY A 337 9.34 9.45 22.50
CA GLY A 337 8.05 9.60 23.16
C GLY A 337 7.32 8.26 23.33
N GLY A 338 7.36 7.38 22.34
CA GLY A 338 6.87 6.01 22.46
C GLY A 338 7.62 5.21 23.53
N THR A 339 8.94 5.35 23.56
CA THR A 339 9.82 4.73 24.57
C THR A 339 9.50 5.25 25.98
N PHE A 340 9.24 6.56 26.11
CA PHE A 340 8.83 7.20 27.36
C PHE A 340 7.53 6.61 27.90
N VAL A 341 6.52 6.42 27.05
CA VAL A 341 5.26 5.77 27.44
C VAL A 341 5.48 4.30 27.80
N ALA A 342 6.34 3.58 27.06
CA ALA A 342 6.69 2.20 27.38
C ALA A 342 7.33 2.06 28.76
N GLU A 343 8.23 2.97 29.15
CA GLU A 343 8.82 3.00 30.50
C GLU A 343 7.78 3.10 31.62
N ILE A 344 6.83 4.03 31.47
CA ILE A 344 5.76 4.25 32.45
C ILE A 344 4.87 3.00 32.53
N ASN A 345 4.44 2.48 31.39
CA ASN A 345 3.52 1.35 31.34
C ASN A 345 4.15 0.07 31.88
N VAL A 346 5.40 -0.23 31.53
CA VAL A 346 6.12 -1.40 32.05
C VAL A 346 6.39 -1.24 33.55
N ALA A 347 6.77 -0.06 34.02
CA ALA A 347 6.98 0.19 35.44
C ALA A 347 5.69 -0.03 36.26
N ASN A 348 4.57 0.54 35.80
CA ASN A 348 3.26 0.37 36.45
C ASN A 348 2.79 -1.08 36.41
N ARG A 349 2.98 -1.78 35.29
CA ARG A 349 2.61 -3.21 35.19
C ARG A 349 3.43 -4.07 36.15
N LEU A 350 4.75 -3.85 36.22
CA LEU A 350 5.62 -4.64 37.10
C LEU A 350 5.40 -4.32 38.57
N SER A 351 5.09 -3.08 38.95
CA SER A 351 4.71 -2.76 40.33
C SER A 351 3.40 -3.46 40.73
N MET A 352 2.43 -3.53 39.81
CA MET A 352 1.19 -4.31 40.02
C MET A 352 1.46 -5.81 40.16
N GLU A 353 2.32 -6.39 39.32
CA GLU A 353 2.68 -7.83 39.38
C GLU A 353 3.45 -8.20 40.64
N LEU A 354 4.35 -7.32 41.12
CA LEU A 354 5.24 -7.59 42.25
C LEU A 354 4.63 -7.21 43.60
N GLY A 355 3.45 -6.57 43.63
CA GLY A 355 2.74 -6.19 44.86
C GLY A 355 3.49 -5.18 45.73
N CYS A 356 4.52 -4.53 45.19
CA CYS A 356 5.30 -3.51 45.88
C CYS A 356 4.56 -2.16 45.74
N ASP A 357 4.01 -1.68 46.85
CA ASP A 357 3.30 -0.41 47.08
C ASP A 357 1.75 -0.40 46.91
N ALA A 358 1.12 -0.27 48.09
CA ALA A 358 -0.17 0.33 48.43
C ALA A 358 -1.51 -0.36 48.06
N THR A 359 -2.31 -0.45 49.12
CA THR A 359 -3.73 -0.79 49.25
C THR A 359 -4.61 -0.47 48.04
N GLU A 360 -5.52 -1.39 47.70
CA GLU A 360 -6.60 -1.25 46.71
C GLU A 360 -7.31 0.11 46.72
N LYS A 361 -7.35 0.79 47.88
CA LYS A 361 -8.02 2.08 48.09
C LYS A 361 -7.30 3.30 47.49
N HIS A 362 -5.96 3.28 47.35
CA HIS A 362 -5.21 4.33 46.62
C HIS A 362 -5.28 4.11 45.09
N ARG A 363 -5.67 2.89 44.69
CA ARG A 363 -5.67 2.36 43.32
C ARG A 363 -6.87 2.83 42.49
N SER A 364 -8.04 3.02 43.12
CA SER A 364 -9.24 3.58 42.46
C SER A 364 -9.12 5.08 42.15
N HIS A 365 -8.25 5.80 42.87
CA HIS A 365 -8.00 7.23 42.66
C HIS A 365 -6.96 7.52 41.56
N LEU A 366 -6.07 6.56 41.25
CA LEU A 366 -5.08 6.68 40.17
C LEU A 366 -5.61 6.22 38.81
N ARG A 367 -6.66 5.38 38.79
CA ARG A 367 -7.38 5.05 37.56
C ARG A 367 -8.25 6.24 37.18
N MET A 368 -7.72 7.08 36.30
CA MET A 368 -8.43 8.27 35.83
C MET A 368 -9.83 7.88 35.34
N SER A 369 -10.84 8.64 35.77
CA SER A 369 -12.24 8.41 35.38
C SER A 369 -12.34 8.36 33.85
N SER A 370 -13.26 7.53 33.32
CA SER A 370 -13.50 7.47 31.88
C SER A 370 -13.80 8.85 31.27
N HIS A 371 -14.40 9.76 32.06
CA HIS A 371 -14.66 11.14 31.65
C HIS A 371 -13.38 11.92 31.34
N TRP A 372 -12.32 11.69 32.11
CA TRP A 372 -11.02 12.30 31.84
C TRP A 372 -10.46 11.82 30.50
N TRP A 373 -10.51 10.52 30.23
CA TRP A 373 -10.05 9.97 28.96
C TRP A 373 -10.86 10.49 27.77
N MET A 374 -12.17 10.72 27.94
CA MET A 374 -12.97 11.40 26.90
C MET A 374 -12.49 12.82 26.63
N VAL A 375 -12.18 13.61 27.67
CA VAL A 375 -11.59 14.94 27.49
C VAL A 375 -10.23 14.86 26.79
N VAL A 376 -9.38 13.92 27.19
CA VAL A 376 -8.09 13.67 26.52
C VAL A 376 -8.29 13.32 25.05
N MET A 377 -9.29 12.50 24.70
CA MET A 377 -9.61 12.16 23.31
C MET A 377 -10.07 13.37 22.50
N VAL A 378 -10.90 14.24 23.06
CA VAL A 378 -11.34 15.47 22.38
C VAL A 378 -10.15 16.40 22.12
N VAL A 379 -9.30 16.62 23.13
CA VAL A 379 -8.08 17.44 22.99
C VAL A 379 -7.14 16.81 21.96
N MET A 380 -6.93 15.50 22.03
CA MET A 380 -6.09 14.77 21.10
C MET A 380 -6.60 14.85 19.65
N MET A 381 -7.91 14.66 19.43
CA MET A 381 -8.52 14.79 18.10
C MET A 381 -8.37 16.21 17.54
N TYR A 382 -8.51 17.22 18.40
CA TYR A 382 -8.28 18.61 18.01
C TYR A 382 -6.81 18.84 17.60
N LEU A 383 -5.83 18.34 18.35
CA LEU A 383 -4.40 18.46 18.01
C LEU A 383 -4.01 17.71 16.72
N ILE A 384 -4.57 16.52 16.50
CA ILE A 384 -4.36 15.74 15.26
C ILE A 384 -5.14 16.30 14.07
N SER A 385 -6.09 17.20 14.30
CA SER A 385 -6.79 17.92 13.24
C SER A 385 -6.05 19.18 12.77
N VAL A 386 -4.88 19.51 13.34
CA VAL A 386 -4.11 20.69 12.94
C VAL A 386 -3.67 20.58 11.46
N PRO A 387 -3.92 21.61 10.63
CA PRO A 387 -3.47 21.64 9.24
C PRO A 387 -1.95 21.78 9.12
N SER A 388 -1.37 21.12 8.12
CA SER A 388 0.06 21.15 7.80
C SER A 388 0.46 22.38 6.98
N LEU A 389 -0.44 22.87 6.10
CA LEU A 389 -0.27 24.08 5.30
C LEU A 389 -0.98 25.28 5.95
N HIS A 390 -0.49 26.49 5.70
CA HIS A 390 -1.10 27.77 6.12
C HIS A 390 -1.32 27.98 7.62
N LEU A 391 -0.81 27.11 8.51
CA LEU A 391 -0.83 27.40 9.96
C LEU A 391 -0.15 28.74 10.29
N TYR A 392 0.78 29.18 9.42
CA TYR A 392 1.66 30.31 9.64
C TYR A 392 1.59 31.40 8.56
N ASP A 393 1.62 31.04 7.27
CA ASP A 393 1.74 32.02 6.18
C ASP A 393 0.40 32.70 5.80
N SER A 394 -0.72 32.20 6.32
CA SER A 394 -2.07 32.69 5.99
C SER A 394 -3.02 32.44 7.16
N ASP A 395 -4.31 32.68 6.97
CA ASP A 395 -5.32 32.30 7.96
C ASP A 395 -5.25 30.78 8.20
N PRO A 396 -4.97 30.30 9.43
CA PRO A 396 -4.92 28.86 9.74
C PRO A 396 -6.30 28.20 9.65
N GLY A 397 -7.36 28.99 9.49
CA GLY A 397 -8.74 28.56 9.41
C GLY A 397 -9.46 28.60 10.76
N TRP A 398 -10.78 28.49 10.68
CA TRP A 398 -11.64 28.57 11.86
C TRP A 398 -11.32 27.46 12.87
N GLY A 399 -10.96 27.87 14.08
CA GLY A 399 -10.71 26.96 15.19
C GLY A 399 -9.23 26.73 15.52
N TRP A 400 -8.25 27.20 14.74
CA TRP A 400 -6.81 27.04 15.05
C TRP A 400 -6.07 28.33 15.45
N HIS A 401 -6.75 29.48 15.47
CA HIS A 401 -6.15 30.75 15.88
C HIS A 401 -5.56 30.69 17.30
N LEU A 402 -6.26 30.02 18.23
CA LEU A 402 -5.77 29.82 19.59
C LEU A 402 -4.41 29.10 19.60
N LEU A 403 -4.25 28.05 18.80
CA LEU A 403 -2.98 27.31 18.71
C LEU A 403 -1.87 28.17 18.09
N ARG A 404 -2.17 28.91 17.03
CA ARG A 404 -1.22 29.86 16.43
C ARG A 404 -0.73 30.90 17.45
N ASP A 405 -1.64 31.44 18.25
CA ASP A 405 -1.35 32.57 19.14
C ASP A 405 -0.69 32.14 20.48
N ILE A 406 -0.75 30.86 20.84
CA ILE A 406 -0.21 30.30 22.10
C ILE A 406 1.33 30.29 22.18
N GLY A 407 2.06 30.49 21.08
CA GLY A 407 3.53 30.39 21.09
C GLY A 407 4.25 31.41 20.21
N LYS A 408 5.19 32.17 20.80
CA LYS A 408 6.29 32.83 20.07
C LYS A 408 7.36 31.83 19.59
N ILE A 409 6.98 30.57 19.36
CA ILE A 409 7.87 29.48 18.92
C ILE A 409 8.00 29.59 17.39
N PRO A 410 9.18 29.36 16.79
CA PRO A 410 9.32 29.44 15.34
C PRO A 410 8.37 28.44 14.66
N SER A 411 7.71 28.90 13.60
CA SER A 411 6.57 28.23 12.95
C SER A 411 6.84 26.81 12.48
N SER A 412 8.08 26.52 12.08
CA SER A 412 8.52 25.19 11.65
C SER A 412 8.47 24.12 12.76
N TYR A 413 8.51 24.51 14.03
CA TYR A 413 8.49 23.59 15.17
C TYR A 413 7.09 23.35 15.73
N LEU A 414 6.17 24.30 15.54
CA LEU A 414 4.87 24.30 16.20
C LEU A 414 3.97 23.16 15.73
N PHE A 415 3.89 22.95 14.41
CA PHE A 415 3.13 21.84 13.83
C PHE A 415 3.62 20.50 14.39
N ASN A 416 4.92 20.23 14.28
CA ASN A 416 5.54 19.00 14.77
C ASN A 416 5.32 18.77 16.28
N MET A 417 5.31 19.85 17.08
CA MET A 417 5.00 19.78 18.51
C MET A 417 3.55 19.33 18.77
N TYR A 418 2.58 19.84 18.00
CA TYR A 418 1.18 19.39 18.11
C TYR A 418 0.99 17.96 17.63
N GLN A 419 1.68 17.56 16.55
CA GLN A 419 1.69 16.15 16.12
C GLN A 419 2.22 15.25 17.23
N PHE A 420 3.33 15.64 17.86
CA PHE A 420 3.93 14.90 18.97
C PHE A 420 2.96 14.79 20.15
N LEU A 421 2.34 15.88 20.57
CA LEU A 421 1.42 15.88 21.69
C LEU A 421 0.15 15.08 21.39
N GLY A 422 -0.42 15.22 20.18
CA GLY A 422 -1.57 14.45 19.73
C GLY A 422 -1.28 12.95 19.71
N ALA A 423 -0.13 12.53 19.15
CA ALA A 423 0.31 11.14 19.16
C ALA A 423 0.52 10.62 20.59
N LEU A 424 1.18 11.40 21.46
CA LEU A 424 1.44 11.03 22.85
C LEU A 424 0.15 10.77 23.62
N LEU A 425 -0.81 11.69 23.53
CA LEU A 425 -2.11 11.55 24.18
C LEU A 425 -2.89 10.34 23.65
N LEU A 426 -2.82 10.05 22.34
CA LEU A 426 -3.49 8.90 21.75
C LEU A 426 -2.89 7.58 22.24
N ILE A 427 -1.57 7.47 22.34
CA ILE A 427 -0.91 6.25 22.85
C ILE A 427 -1.19 6.07 24.35
N LEU A 428 -1.19 7.15 25.13
CA LEU A 428 -1.59 7.12 26.53
C LEU A 428 -3.05 6.67 26.69
N ALA A 429 -3.98 7.22 25.91
CA ALA A 429 -5.38 6.80 25.91
C ALA A 429 -5.52 5.33 25.48
N THR A 430 -4.85 4.91 24.41
CA THR A 430 -4.91 3.52 23.90
C THR A 430 -4.38 2.52 24.92
N THR A 431 -3.38 2.90 25.72
CA THR A 431 -2.78 1.99 26.71
C THR A 431 -3.50 1.97 28.06
N ASN A 432 -4.33 2.97 28.37
CA ASN A 432 -4.98 3.11 29.68
C ASN A 432 -6.52 3.13 29.66
N TRP A 433 -7.15 3.34 28.49
CA TRP A 433 -8.61 3.48 28.37
C TRP A 433 -9.26 2.25 27.72
N GLU A 434 -9.90 1.41 28.55
CA GLU A 434 -10.52 0.14 28.14
C GLU A 434 -11.55 0.24 27.01
N PRO A 435 -12.47 1.24 26.95
CA PRO A 435 -13.41 1.37 25.84
C PRO A 435 -12.71 1.53 24.48
N LEU A 436 -11.65 2.35 24.41
CA LEU A 436 -10.85 2.52 23.20
C LEU A 436 -10.09 1.24 22.86
N GLN A 437 -9.56 0.54 23.86
CA GLN A 437 -8.93 -0.77 23.65
C GLN A 437 -9.93 -1.79 23.09
N HIS A 438 -11.17 -1.79 23.58
CA HIS A 438 -12.20 -2.69 23.09
C HIS A 438 -12.53 -2.41 21.62
N LEU A 439 -12.74 -1.13 21.27
CA LEU A 439 -12.96 -0.69 19.90
C LEU A 439 -11.82 -1.12 18.97
N LEU A 440 -10.57 -0.90 19.37
CA LEU A 440 -9.38 -1.22 18.56
C LEU A 440 -9.07 -2.73 18.53
N ASN A 441 -9.56 -3.50 19.49
CA ASN A 441 -9.45 -4.96 19.47
C ASN A 441 -10.57 -5.65 18.67
N MET A 442 -11.50 -4.88 18.08
CA MET A 442 -12.51 -5.43 17.17
C MET A 442 -11.88 -6.08 15.93
N PRO A 443 -12.56 -7.03 15.28
CA PRO A 443 -11.99 -7.79 14.16
C PRO A 443 -11.49 -6.93 12.99
N VAL A 444 -12.21 -5.85 12.66
CA VAL A 444 -11.87 -4.98 11.52
C VAL A 444 -10.57 -4.20 11.77
N PRO A 445 -10.40 -3.42 12.85
CA PRO A 445 -9.12 -2.81 13.18
C PRO A 445 -7.97 -3.81 13.27
N GLN A 446 -8.20 -5.00 13.86
CA GLN A 446 -7.17 -6.04 13.95
C GLN A 446 -6.75 -6.59 12.57
N TYR A 447 -7.71 -6.77 11.66
CA TYR A 447 -7.43 -7.18 10.29
C TYR A 447 -6.61 -6.12 9.54
N LEU A 448 -7.04 -4.85 9.64
CA LEU A 448 -6.29 -3.72 9.08
C LEU A 448 -4.88 -3.62 9.71
N GLY A 449 -4.75 -3.92 11.00
CA GLY A 449 -3.47 -3.95 11.71
C GLY A 449 -2.49 -4.93 11.10
N ARG A 450 -2.94 -6.15 10.78
CA ARG A 450 -2.16 -7.18 10.09
C ARG A 450 -1.73 -6.73 8.68
N LEU A 451 -2.62 -6.07 7.96
CA LEU A 451 -2.36 -5.56 6.61
C LEU A 451 -1.52 -4.29 6.57
N SER A 452 -1.40 -3.56 7.69
CA SER A 452 -0.91 -2.16 7.72
C SER A 452 0.39 -1.93 6.96
N TYR A 453 1.39 -2.80 7.11
CA TYR A 453 2.67 -2.63 6.42
C TYR A 453 2.56 -2.90 4.91
N SER A 454 1.77 -3.90 4.51
CA SER A 454 1.55 -4.20 3.09
C SER A 454 0.66 -3.15 2.41
N LEU A 455 -0.36 -2.66 3.11
CA LEU A 455 -1.21 -1.56 2.65
C LEU A 455 -0.38 -0.28 2.45
N TYR A 456 0.54 0.01 3.37
CA TYR A 456 1.50 1.10 3.23
C TYR A 456 2.36 0.98 1.95
N LEU A 457 2.82 -0.21 1.56
CA LEU A 457 3.66 -0.35 0.36
C LEU A 457 2.88 -0.38 -0.96
N VAL A 458 1.59 -0.72 -0.91
CA VAL A 458 0.77 -0.91 -2.12
C VAL A 458 0.00 0.36 -2.48
N HIS A 459 -0.49 1.13 -1.49
CA HIS A 459 -1.43 2.22 -1.76
C HIS A 459 -0.85 3.34 -2.65
N GLY A 460 0.40 3.77 -2.45
CA GLY A 460 1.07 4.81 -3.23
C GLY A 460 1.23 4.43 -4.71
N PRO A 461 1.91 3.32 -5.05
CA PRO A 461 1.98 2.84 -6.43
C PRO A 461 0.61 2.58 -7.05
N TRP A 462 -0.35 2.07 -6.26
CA TRP A 462 -1.68 1.75 -6.75
C TRP A 462 -2.54 2.99 -7.01
N VAL A 463 -2.43 4.07 -6.22
CA VAL A 463 -3.16 5.32 -6.49
C VAL A 463 -2.68 5.93 -7.80
N LYS A 464 -1.37 5.94 -8.05
CA LYS A 464 -0.77 6.44 -9.30
C LYS A 464 -1.16 5.59 -10.52
N LEU A 465 -1.41 4.30 -10.34
CA LEU A 465 -1.82 3.41 -11.43
C LEU A 465 -3.34 3.43 -11.69
N CYS A 466 -4.12 3.38 -10.62
CA CYS A 466 -5.56 3.11 -10.66
C CYS A 466 -6.36 4.39 -10.38
N GLY A 467 -6.05 5.11 -9.29
CA GLY A 467 -6.78 6.32 -8.91
C GLY A 467 -6.70 7.40 -9.98
N TRP A 468 -5.49 7.71 -10.44
CA TRP A 468 -5.19 8.66 -11.51
C TRP A 468 -5.86 8.32 -12.86
N ALA A 469 -6.09 7.03 -13.14
CA ALA A 469 -6.82 6.60 -14.34
C ALA A 469 -8.35 6.64 -14.15
N LEU A 470 -8.86 6.32 -12.96
CA LEU A 470 -10.29 6.16 -12.70
C LEU A 470 -11.02 7.49 -12.51
N VAL A 471 -10.47 8.42 -11.74
CA VAL A 471 -11.17 9.67 -11.40
C VAL A 471 -11.43 10.53 -12.65
N PRO A 472 -10.44 10.81 -13.52
CA PRO A 472 -10.70 11.53 -14.77
C PRO A 472 -11.69 10.81 -15.71
N ARG A 473 -11.65 9.47 -15.74
CA ARG A 473 -12.61 8.67 -16.53
C ARG A 473 -14.04 8.81 -16.02
N PHE A 474 -14.25 8.72 -14.71
CA PHE A 474 -15.57 8.92 -14.14
C PHE A 474 -16.03 10.36 -14.28
N LEU A 475 -15.12 11.33 -14.19
CA LEU A 475 -15.43 12.73 -14.43
C LEU A 475 -15.98 12.91 -15.85
N ASN A 476 -15.33 12.36 -16.88
CA ASN A 476 -15.84 12.39 -18.26
C ASN A 476 -17.23 11.74 -18.43
N ILE A 477 -17.57 10.74 -17.61
CA ILE A 477 -18.88 10.08 -17.64
C ILE A 477 -19.94 10.95 -16.95
N VAL A 478 -19.59 11.57 -15.82
CA VAL A 478 -20.53 12.33 -14.97
C VAL A 478 -20.65 13.79 -15.39
N TYR A 479 -19.70 14.31 -16.16
CA TYR A 479 -19.62 15.72 -16.58
C TYR A 479 -20.94 16.25 -17.13
N GLY A 480 -21.44 17.32 -16.52
CA GLY A 480 -22.67 18.01 -16.88
C GLY A 480 -23.95 17.33 -16.36
N ARG A 481 -23.88 16.22 -15.61
CA ARG A 481 -25.06 15.45 -15.17
C ARG A 481 -25.62 15.89 -13.82
N LEU A 482 -24.79 16.38 -12.90
CA LEU A 482 -25.24 16.81 -11.56
C LEU A 482 -25.43 18.33 -11.45
N GLY A 483 -25.31 19.05 -12.56
CA GLY A 483 -25.64 20.47 -12.66
C GLY A 483 -24.62 21.43 -12.06
N SER A 484 -23.49 20.93 -11.51
CA SER A 484 -22.30 21.75 -11.23
C SER A 484 -21.04 20.91 -11.31
N LEU A 485 -19.95 21.52 -11.76
CA LEU A 485 -18.65 20.85 -11.93
C LEU A 485 -18.16 20.21 -10.63
N ASP A 486 -18.32 20.89 -9.49
CA ASP A 486 -17.95 20.37 -8.17
C ASP A 486 -18.69 19.10 -7.79
N ARG A 487 -19.98 19.00 -8.13
CA ARG A 487 -20.79 17.82 -7.81
C ARG A 487 -20.40 16.67 -8.71
N ASP A 488 -20.16 16.93 -10.00
CA ASP A 488 -19.66 15.94 -10.95
C ASP A 488 -18.29 15.40 -10.49
N PHE A 489 -17.42 16.30 -10.02
CA PHE A 489 -16.10 15.95 -9.49
C PHE A 489 -16.19 15.10 -8.22
N ASN A 490 -16.93 15.55 -7.21
CA ASN A 490 -17.11 14.81 -5.97
C ASN A 490 -17.72 13.42 -6.21
N ALA A 491 -18.66 13.30 -7.15
CA ALA A 491 -19.20 12.02 -7.55
C ALA A 491 -18.14 11.13 -8.24
N SER A 492 -17.33 11.68 -9.14
CA SER A 492 -16.26 10.95 -9.80
C SER A 492 -15.18 10.44 -8.84
N ALA A 493 -14.78 11.26 -7.86
CA ALA A 493 -13.84 10.88 -6.82
C ALA A 493 -14.41 9.78 -5.93
N CYS A 494 -15.69 9.89 -5.52
CA CYS A 494 -16.38 8.84 -4.77
C CYS A 494 -16.44 7.50 -5.55
N LEU A 495 -16.76 7.54 -6.84
CA LEU A 495 -16.80 6.33 -7.69
C LEU A 495 -15.41 5.71 -7.86
N GLY A 496 -14.38 6.53 -8.08
CA GLY A 496 -13.00 6.09 -8.13
C GLY A 496 -12.57 5.43 -6.82
N PHE A 497 -12.92 6.04 -5.69
CA PHE A 497 -12.63 5.56 -4.35
C PHE A 497 -13.26 4.19 -4.05
N LEU A 498 -14.52 3.98 -4.46
CA LEU A 498 -15.24 2.72 -4.28
C LEU A 498 -14.59 1.54 -5.02
N ILE A 499 -13.79 1.81 -6.06
CA ILE A 499 -12.99 0.78 -6.75
C ILE A 499 -11.58 0.72 -6.18
N PHE A 500 -10.96 1.87 -5.94
CA PHE A 500 -9.60 1.97 -5.40
C PHE A 500 -9.47 1.24 -4.07
N MET A 501 -10.27 1.56 -3.05
CA MET A 501 -10.05 0.99 -1.72
C MET A 501 -10.18 -0.53 -1.63
N PRO A 502 -11.23 -1.17 -2.18
CA PRO A 502 -11.33 -2.63 -2.16
C PRO A 502 -10.18 -3.29 -2.93
N THR A 503 -9.76 -2.71 -4.06
CA THR A 503 -8.64 -3.24 -4.84
C THR A 503 -7.30 -3.05 -4.11
N THR A 504 -7.08 -1.92 -3.45
CA THR A 504 -5.88 -1.69 -2.61
C THR A 504 -5.81 -2.70 -1.47
N ILE A 505 -6.92 -2.91 -0.73
CA ILE A 505 -6.97 -3.90 0.37
C ILE A 505 -6.70 -5.31 -0.18
N TYR A 506 -7.23 -5.63 -1.36
CA TYR A 506 -7.01 -6.90 -2.03
C TYR A 506 -5.55 -7.13 -2.40
N PHE A 507 -4.89 -6.17 -3.06
CA PHE A 507 -3.47 -6.29 -3.41
C PHE A 507 -2.56 -6.26 -2.17
N ALA A 508 -2.92 -5.50 -1.14
CA ALA A 508 -2.23 -5.51 0.14
C ALA A 508 -2.30 -6.87 0.83
N ASP A 509 -3.44 -7.57 0.76
CA ASP A 509 -3.59 -8.92 1.31
C ASP A 509 -2.73 -9.96 0.57
N ILE A 510 -2.63 -9.86 -0.76
CA ILE A 510 -1.70 -10.69 -1.54
C ILE A 510 -0.26 -10.38 -1.14
N PHE A 511 0.11 -9.10 -1.12
CA PHE A 511 1.47 -8.68 -0.77
C PHE A 511 1.87 -9.14 0.64
N MET A 512 0.95 -9.06 1.60
CA MET A 512 1.17 -9.53 2.97
C MET A 512 1.52 -11.02 3.01
N ARG A 513 0.75 -11.86 2.31
CA ARG A 513 0.91 -13.32 2.34
C ARG A 513 2.17 -13.79 1.63
N TYR A 514 2.53 -13.15 0.51
CA TYR A 514 3.61 -13.61 -0.36
C TYR A 514 4.94 -12.89 -0.17
N VAL A 515 4.95 -11.69 0.43
CA VAL A 515 6.16 -10.89 0.60
C VAL A 515 6.43 -10.58 2.07
N ASP A 516 5.49 -9.93 2.78
CA ASP A 516 5.70 -9.47 4.16
C ASP A 516 5.94 -10.65 5.12
N ILE A 517 4.99 -11.58 5.25
CA ILE A 517 5.11 -12.72 6.18
C ILE A 517 6.36 -13.58 5.89
N PRO A 518 6.66 -13.95 4.62
CA PRO A 518 7.89 -14.65 4.29
C PRO A 518 9.17 -13.86 4.63
N SER A 519 9.18 -12.53 4.46
CA SER A 519 10.35 -11.71 4.79
C SER A 519 10.74 -11.81 6.27
N VAL A 520 9.75 -11.89 7.16
CA VAL A 520 9.98 -12.07 8.61
C VAL A 520 10.61 -13.42 8.89
N LYS A 521 10.13 -14.50 8.26
CA LYS A 521 10.69 -15.85 8.41
C LYS A 521 12.11 -15.92 7.87
N MET A 522 12.34 -15.38 6.68
CA MET A 522 13.65 -15.32 6.03
C MET A 522 14.67 -14.57 6.90
N SER A 523 14.29 -13.43 7.49
CA SER A 523 15.20 -12.66 8.37
C SER A 523 15.69 -13.47 9.57
N ARG A 524 14.84 -14.35 10.12
CA ARG A 524 15.22 -15.24 11.23
C ARG A 524 16.15 -16.34 10.76
N GLN A 525 15.83 -16.99 9.64
CA GLN A 525 16.68 -18.04 9.06
C GLN A 525 18.08 -17.55 8.73
N ILE A 526 18.20 -16.35 8.14
CA ILE A 526 19.50 -15.75 7.84
C ILE A 526 20.28 -15.47 9.13
N TRP A 527 19.62 -14.89 10.15
CA TRP A 527 20.26 -14.66 11.44
C TRP A 527 20.77 -15.97 12.06
N ASP A 528 19.90 -16.99 12.12
CA ASP A 528 20.23 -18.28 12.71
C ASP A 528 21.40 -18.93 11.97
N PHE A 529 21.42 -18.87 10.64
CA PHE A 529 22.54 -19.34 9.81
C PHE A 529 23.86 -18.59 10.09
N CYS A 530 23.82 -17.27 10.29
CA CYS A 530 25.02 -16.49 10.61
C CYS A 530 25.55 -16.69 12.04
N THR A 531 24.71 -17.22 12.95
CA THR A 531 25.08 -17.43 14.36
C THR A 531 25.22 -18.89 14.77
N SER A 532 24.90 -19.82 13.88
CA SER A 532 25.19 -21.25 14.02
C SER A 532 26.64 -21.51 13.63
#